data_AF-A0A0G0WDV0-F1
#
_entry.id   AF-A0A0G0WDV0-F1
#
_cell.length_a   1.000
_cell.length_b   1.000
_cell.length_c   1.000
_cell.angle_alpha   90.00
_cell.angle_beta   90.00
_cell.angle_gamma   90.00
#
_symmetry.space_group_name_H-M   'P 1'
#
loop_
_entity.id
_entity.type
_entity.pdbx_description
1 polymer ?
#
loop_
_entity_poly.entity_id
_entity_poly.type
_entity_poly.pdbx_seq_one_letter_code
_entity_poly.pdbx_strand_id
1 'polypeptide(L)'
;MGDDRENLTKGNASASAEGNLNTNLETGLERCVRCTLPITWETIYFDDDGVCNICKNWNTKQNVINWEEREKQLLDIFNEVKNRKNSYDCIVPFSGGKDSTFTLWAIVRKYGLKPLVVSFDHGFYRPKTVENRTRTFRKLGVDVITFTPNWQVVKKLMLEALIRKGDFCWHCHAGVFAYPMQIAVKFEIPLLIW
;
A
#
# COMPACT_ATOMS: atom_id res chain seq x y z
N MET A 1 62.83 -22.34 -6.67
CA MET A 1 63.40 -21.03 -6.27
C MET A 1 62.32 -20.34 -5.46
N GLY A 2 62.53 -20.23 -4.13
CA GLY A 2 61.72 -19.53 -3.10
C GLY A 2 60.22 -19.82 -3.09
N ASP A 3 59.63 -20.60 -2.17
CA ASP A 3 59.66 -20.49 -0.70
C ASP A 3 59.66 -19.06 -0.19
N ASP A 4 58.55 -18.65 0.41
CA ASP A 4 58.54 -17.60 1.42
C ASP A 4 57.23 -17.63 2.24
N ARG A 5 57.41 -18.02 3.51
CA ARG A 5 56.77 -17.48 4.73
C ARG A 5 55.69 -18.30 5.40
N GLU A 6 56.21 -19.25 6.18
CA GLU A 6 55.84 -19.59 7.56
C GLU A 6 55.06 -18.49 8.32
N ASN A 7 53.93 -18.89 8.91
CA ASN A 7 53.21 -18.15 9.94
C ASN A 7 53.53 -18.76 11.32
N LEU A 8 54.29 -18.02 12.11
CA LEU A 8 54.48 -18.22 13.54
C LEU A 8 54.13 -16.91 14.23
N THR A 9 53.05 -16.89 15.03
CA THR A 9 53.10 -16.47 16.44
C THR A 9 51.74 -16.69 17.11
N LYS A 10 51.79 -17.38 18.25
CA LYS A 10 50.70 -17.52 19.23
C LYS A 10 50.70 -16.31 20.20
N GLY A 11 49.51 -16.00 20.72
CA GLY A 11 49.30 -15.42 22.07
C GLY A 11 48.77 -13.99 22.10
N ASN A 12 47.53 -13.78 22.53
CA ASN A 12 47.14 -13.69 23.94
C ASN A 12 45.64 -13.41 24.09
N ALA A 13 45.04 -14.06 25.07
CA ALA A 13 43.69 -13.79 25.54
C ALA A 13 43.69 -12.59 26.48
N SER A 14 42.72 -11.69 26.34
CA SER A 14 42.22 -10.87 27.43
C SER A 14 40.75 -10.53 27.19
N ALA A 15 39.93 -10.91 28.16
CA ALA A 15 38.49 -10.77 28.21
C ALA A 15 38.01 -9.31 28.21
N SER A 16 36.86 -9.04 27.58
CA SER A 16 35.73 -8.34 28.21
C SER A 16 34.59 -8.08 27.23
N ALA A 17 33.38 -8.04 27.78
CA ALA A 17 32.09 -7.61 27.20
C ALA A 17 31.28 -8.71 26.50
N GLU A 18 30.66 -9.53 27.35
CA GLU A 18 29.45 -10.30 27.05
C GLU A 18 28.33 -9.35 26.59
N GLY A 19 28.16 -9.22 25.28
CA GLY A 19 26.93 -8.72 24.67
C GLY A 19 26.10 -9.92 24.22
N ASN A 20 25.00 -10.19 24.92
CA ASN A 20 24.03 -11.25 24.60
C ASN A 20 23.46 -11.06 23.17
N LEU A 21 24.14 -11.62 22.17
CA LEU A 21 23.56 -11.90 20.87
C LEU A 21 22.64 -13.10 21.06
N ASN A 22 21.33 -12.86 21.05
CA ASN A 22 20.31 -13.89 21.08
C ASN A 22 20.50 -14.89 19.92
N THR A 23 21.29 -15.92 20.15
CA THR A 23 21.47 -17.06 19.26
C THR A 23 20.25 -17.97 19.36
N ASN A 24 19.16 -17.62 18.68
CA ASN A 24 18.11 -18.57 18.33
C ASN A 24 18.60 -19.43 17.15
N LEU A 25 19.53 -20.35 17.44
CA LEU A 25 20.17 -21.24 16.48
C LEU A 25 19.45 -22.58 16.41
N GLU A 26 18.44 -22.67 15.55
CA GLU A 26 18.23 -23.91 14.78
C GLU A 26 18.20 -23.67 13.25
N THR A 27 18.20 -22.41 12.78
CA THR A 27 18.17 -22.11 11.33
C THR A 27 19.05 -20.95 10.85
N GLY A 28 19.82 -20.26 11.71
CA GLY A 28 20.70 -19.14 11.30
C GLY A 28 19.98 -17.94 10.65
N LEU A 29 18.64 -17.90 10.75
CA LEU A 29 17.81 -16.90 10.09
C LEU A 29 17.64 -15.68 10.99
N GLU A 30 18.15 -14.53 10.54
CA GLU A 30 18.00 -13.26 11.25
C GLU A 30 16.52 -12.87 11.42
N ARG A 31 16.17 -12.38 12.61
CA ARG A 31 14.81 -12.00 12.98
C ARG A 31 14.82 -10.69 13.77
N CYS A 32 13.77 -9.90 13.58
CA CYS A 32 13.56 -8.70 14.36
C CYS A 32 13.47 -9.05 15.86
N VAL A 33 14.28 -8.39 16.69
CA VAL A 33 14.28 -8.60 18.15
C VAL A 33 12.97 -8.18 18.84
N ARG A 34 12.13 -7.39 18.17
CA ARG A 34 10.84 -6.90 18.71
C ARG A 34 9.63 -7.71 18.25
N CYS A 35 9.54 -8.02 16.96
CA CYS A 35 8.33 -8.64 16.37
C CYS A 35 8.56 -10.01 15.75
N THR A 36 9.78 -10.56 15.87
CA THR A 36 10.20 -11.89 15.41
C THR A 36 10.06 -12.16 13.90
N LEU A 37 9.68 -11.14 13.12
CA LEU A 37 9.65 -11.20 11.65
C LEU A 37 11.05 -11.53 11.11
N PRO A 38 11.16 -12.50 10.19
CA PRO A 38 12.44 -12.91 9.61
C PRO A 38 12.91 -11.94 8.52
N ILE A 39 14.22 -11.93 8.23
CA ILE A 39 14.83 -11.15 7.14
C ILE A 39 14.27 -11.49 5.75
N THR A 40 13.66 -12.66 5.60
CA THR A 40 13.01 -13.10 4.36
C THR A 40 11.64 -12.47 4.13
N TRP A 41 11.12 -11.70 5.07
CA TRP A 41 9.88 -10.96 4.87
C TRP A 41 10.08 -9.85 3.83
N GLU A 42 9.09 -9.67 2.95
CA GLU A 42 9.20 -8.75 1.82
C GLU A 42 9.53 -7.32 2.26
N THR A 43 10.54 -6.69 1.62
CA THR A 43 11.02 -5.32 1.88
C THR A 43 11.48 -5.03 3.33
N ILE A 44 11.80 -6.06 4.11
CA ILE A 44 12.30 -5.89 5.48
C ILE A 44 13.81 -5.61 5.47
N TYR A 45 14.26 -4.74 6.36
CA TYR A 45 15.67 -4.56 6.69
C TYR A 45 15.79 -4.25 8.18
N PHE A 46 16.90 -4.67 8.78
CA PHE A 46 17.21 -4.42 10.19
C PHE A 46 18.19 -3.27 10.33
N ASP A 47 18.18 -2.64 11.49
CA ASP A 47 19.25 -1.75 11.91
C ASP A 47 20.29 -2.48 12.76
N ASP A 48 21.28 -1.74 13.25
CA ASP A 48 22.36 -2.27 14.09
C ASP A 48 21.86 -2.87 15.41
N ASP A 49 20.68 -2.46 15.90
CA ASP A 49 20.01 -3.00 17.09
C ASP A 49 19.16 -4.26 16.79
N GLY A 50 19.13 -4.73 15.53
CA GLY A 50 18.33 -5.89 15.10
C GLY A 50 16.83 -5.62 15.03
N VAL A 51 16.40 -4.37 14.93
CA VAL A 51 15.00 -3.92 14.84
C VAL A 51 14.61 -3.64 13.39
N CYS A 52 13.48 -4.22 12.94
CA CYS A 52 13.03 -4.02 11.55
C CYS A 52 12.46 -2.63 11.29
N ASN A 53 12.57 -2.21 10.02
CA ASN A 53 11.96 -1.01 9.47
C ASN A 53 10.46 -0.86 9.79
N ILE A 54 9.70 -1.95 9.87
CA ILE A 54 8.27 -1.93 10.25
C ILE A 54 8.11 -1.48 11.71
N CYS A 55 8.85 -2.08 12.64
CA CYS A 55 8.82 -1.70 14.05
C CYS A 55 9.31 -0.27 14.26
N LYS A 56 10.34 0.17 13.51
CA LYS A 56 10.78 1.57 13.53
C LYS A 56 9.69 2.52 13.07
N ASN A 57 9.07 2.23 11.92
CA ASN A 57 8.00 3.06 11.36
C ASN A 57 6.80 3.13 12.32
N TRP A 58 6.45 2.02 12.98
CA TRP A 58 5.43 2.03 14.04
C TRP A 58 5.80 2.99 15.17
N ASN A 59 7.03 2.92 15.67
CA ASN A 59 7.51 3.82 16.73
C ASN A 59 7.43 5.29 16.32
N THR A 60 7.86 5.61 15.09
CA THR A 60 7.76 6.96 14.53
C THR A 60 6.31 7.42 14.46
N LYS A 61 5.40 6.55 13.98
CA LYS A 61 3.96 6.86 13.90
C LYS A 61 3.33 7.13 15.27
N GLN A 62 3.75 6.45 16.33
CA GLN A 62 3.18 6.64 17.66
C GLN A 62 3.76 7.84 18.40
N ASN A 63 5.06 8.09 18.24
CA ASN A 63 5.78 9.03 19.13
C ASN A 63 6.26 10.31 18.45
N VAL A 64 6.32 10.34 17.12
CA VAL A 64 6.88 11.49 16.37
C VAL A 64 5.80 12.20 15.55
N ILE A 65 4.84 11.46 14.99
CA ILE A 65 3.78 12.04 14.15
C ILE A 65 2.70 12.65 15.04
N ASN A 66 2.50 13.96 14.92
CA ASN A 66 1.31 14.63 15.45
C ASN A 66 0.12 14.39 14.50
N TRP A 67 -0.77 13.46 14.87
CA TRP A 67 -1.92 13.09 14.05
C TRP A 67 -3.01 14.18 13.98
N GLU A 68 -3.14 15.01 15.01
CA GLU A 68 -4.10 16.14 15.01
C GLU A 68 -3.70 17.18 13.98
N GLU A 69 -2.41 17.53 13.93
CA GLU A 69 -1.88 18.45 12.92
C GLU A 69 -1.98 17.87 11.50
N ARG A 70 -1.74 16.56 11.33
CA ARG A 70 -1.96 15.89 10.03
C ARG A 70 -3.43 15.89 9.60
N GLU A 71 -4.35 15.68 10.54
CA GLU A 71 -5.78 15.77 10.24
C GLU A 71 -6.18 17.20 9.85
N LYS A 72 -5.64 18.21 10.53
CA LYS A 72 -5.86 19.62 10.16
C LYS A 72 -5.41 19.92 8.72
N GLN A 73 -4.20 19.50 8.34
CA GLN A 73 -3.70 19.65 6.97
C GLN A 73 -4.61 18.96 5.95
N LEU A 74 -5.13 17.78 6.28
CA LEU A 74 -6.08 17.07 5.42
C LEU A 74 -7.41 17.83 5.29
N LEU A 75 -7.92 18.38 6.38
CA LEU A 75 -9.15 19.17 6.40
C LEU A 75 -9.01 20.46 5.57
N ASP A 76 -7.84 21.10 5.58
CA ASP A 76 -7.57 22.28 4.76
C ASP A 76 -7.71 21.96 3.26
N ILE A 77 -7.16 20.83 2.81
CA ILE A 77 -7.31 20.33 1.43
C ILE A 77 -8.80 20.07 1.11
N PHE A 78 -9.53 19.43 2.04
CA PHE A 78 -10.95 19.13 1.85
C PHE A 78 -11.82 20.38 1.79
N ASN A 79 -11.52 21.39 2.61
CA ASN A 79 -12.24 22.66 2.61
C ASN A 79 -11.97 23.43 1.30
N GLU A 80 -10.74 23.39 0.79
CA GLU A 80 -10.39 24.00 -0.49
C GLU A 80 -11.26 23.45 -1.63
N VAL A 81 -11.38 22.13 -1.76
CA VAL A 81 -12.16 21.54 -2.87
C VAL A 81 -13.66 21.77 -2.73
N LYS A 82 -14.20 21.76 -1.51
CA LYS A 82 -15.62 22.08 -1.26
C LYS A 82 -15.97 23.50 -1.66
N ASN A 83 -15.05 24.44 -1.44
CA ASN A 83 -15.24 25.85 -1.79
C ASN A 83 -15.29 26.11 -3.30
N ARG A 84 -14.78 25.19 -4.12
CA ARG A 84 -14.84 25.29 -5.60
C ARG A 84 -16.25 25.09 -6.16
N LYS A 85 -17.20 24.58 -5.37
CA LYS A 85 -18.62 24.35 -5.74
C LYS A 85 -18.82 23.52 -7.01
N ASN A 86 -17.93 22.57 -7.25
CA ASN A 86 -18.04 21.62 -8.37
C ASN A 86 -19.19 20.62 -8.16
N SER A 87 -19.56 19.93 -9.25
CA SER A 87 -20.50 18.80 -9.19
C SER A 87 -20.00 17.67 -8.30
N TYR A 88 -18.68 17.52 -8.13
CA TYR A 88 -18.03 16.58 -7.21
C TYR A 88 -16.80 17.22 -6.57
N ASP A 89 -16.57 16.93 -5.29
CA ASP A 89 -15.42 17.47 -4.55
C ASP A 89 -14.15 16.65 -4.78
N CYS A 90 -14.29 15.35 -5.04
CA CYS A 90 -13.18 14.43 -5.23
C CYS A 90 -13.60 13.18 -6.03
N ILE A 91 -12.60 12.41 -6.48
CA ILE A 91 -12.76 11.04 -6.96
C ILE A 91 -12.29 10.08 -5.88
N VAL A 92 -13.06 9.00 -5.70
CA VAL A 92 -12.67 7.84 -4.89
C VAL A 92 -12.64 6.60 -5.78
N PRO A 93 -11.46 6.06 -6.12
CA PRO A 93 -11.32 4.76 -6.75
C PRO A 93 -11.90 3.67 -5.85
N PHE A 94 -12.68 2.73 -6.41
CA PHE A 94 -13.41 1.77 -5.58
C PHE A 94 -13.40 0.35 -6.12
N SER A 95 -12.76 -0.56 -5.38
CA SER A 95 -12.73 -2.00 -5.67
C SER A 95 -13.89 -2.76 -5.02
N GLY A 96 -14.40 -2.27 -3.89
CA GLY A 96 -15.35 -2.99 -3.03
C GLY A 96 -14.68 -3.83 -1.95
N GLY A 97 -13.36 -3.70 -1.80
CA GLY A 97 -12.63 -4.22 -0.64
C GLY A 97 -12.91 -3.42 0.64
N LYS A 98 -12.38 -3.90 1.77
CA LYS A 98 -12.55 -3.25 3.07
C LYS A 98 -12.01 -1.82 3.07
N ASP A 99 -10.84 -1.60 2.48
CA ASP A 99 -10.12 -0.33 2.57
C ASP A 99 -10.83 0.74 1.73
N SER A 100 -11.15 0.45 0.46
CA SER A 100 -11.93 1.37 -0.38
C SER A 100 -13.33 1.64 0.18
N THR A 101 -13.95 0.65 0.83
CA THR A 101 -15.25 0.81 1.52
C THR A 101 -15.14 1.75 2.71
N PHE A 102 -14.10 1.61 3.52
CA PHE A 102 -13.84 2.49 4.64
C PHE A 102 -13.48 3.90 4.19
N THR A 103 -12.61 4.05 3.19
CA THR A 103 -12.25 5.35 2.59
C THR A 103 -13.51 6.06 2.10
N LEU A 104 -14.34 5.40 1.28
CA LEU A 104 -15.57 6.00 0.77
C LEU A 104 -16.53 6.38 1.91
N TRP A 105 -16.70 5.51 2.91
CA TRP A 105 -17.50 5.83 4.09
C TRP A 105 -16.96 7.05 4.84
N ALA A 106 -15.65 7.15 5.07
CA ALA A 106 -15.04 8.26 5.78
C ALA A 106 -15.22 9.57 5.01
N ILE A 107 -14.95 9.58 3.71
CA ILE A 107 -15.12 10.74 2.84
C ILE A 107 -16.57 11.25 2.87
N VAL A 108 -17.54 10.35 2.78
CA VAL A 108 -18.97 10.73 2.76
C VAL A 108 -19.49 11.08 4.16
N ARG A 109 -19.26 10.22 5.17
CA ARG A 109 -19.92 10.31 6.48
C ARG A 109 -19.12 11.09 7.51
N LYS A 110 -17.79 10.93 7.54
CA LYS A 110 -16.93 11.62 8.51
C LYS A 110 -16.60 13.03 8.02
N TYR A 111 -16.19 13.16 6.75
CA TYR A 111 -15.70 14.42 6.21
C TYR A 111 -16.74 15.19 5.39
N GLY A 112 -17.85 14.56 4.99
CA GLY A 112 -18.94 15.25 4.30
C GLY A 112 -18.57 15.80 2.93
N LEU A 113 -17.69 15.13 2.19
CA LEU A 113 -17.43 15.42 0.78
C LEU A 113 -18.45 14.68 -0.10
N LYS A 114 -18.66 15.21 -1.31
CA LYS A 114 -19.45 14.61 -2.38
C LYS A 114 -18.51 13.97 -3.42
N PRO A 115 -18.19 12.68 -3.29
CA PRO A 115 -17.28 12.01 -4.23
C PRO A 115 -18.00 11.55 -5.50
N LEU A 116 -17.28 11.54 -6.62
CA LEU A 116 -17.56 10.67 -7.76
C LEU A 116 -16.80 9.36 -7.55
N VAL A 117 -17.53 8.25 -7.41
CA VAL A 117 -16.89 6.94 -7.29
C VAL A 117 -16.50 6.44 -8.68
N VAL A 118 -15.24 6.06 -8.85
CA VAL A 118 -14.74 5.53 -10.12
C VAL A 118 -14.22 4.13 -9.93
N SER A 119 -14.66 3.21 -10.78
CA SER A 119 -14.27 1.82 -10.72
C SER A 119 -13.83 1.32 -12.07
N PHE A 120 -12.71 0.58 -12.07
CA PHE A 120 -12.32 -0.27 -13.19
C PHE A 120 -12.83 -1.67 -12.92
N ASP A 121 -13.66 -2.21 -13.79
CA ASP A 121 -14.12 -3.59 -13.73
C ASP A 121 -13.11 -4.49 -14.45
N HIS A 122 -12.28 -5.17 -13.66
CA HIS A 122 -11.28 -6.09 -14.17
C HIS A 122 -11.88 -7.45 -14.63
N GLY A 123 -13.20 -7.65 -14.53
CA GLY A 123 -13.88 -8.86 -15.00
C GLY A 123 -13.83 -10.06 -14.04
N PHE A 124 -13.30 -9.88 -12.82
CA PHE A 124 -13.14 -10.96 -11.82
C PHE A 124 -13.92 -10.71 -10.53
N TYR A 125 -14.90 -9.81 -10.53
CA TYR A 125 -15.72 -9.60 -9.34
C TYR A 125 -16.54 -10.85 -9.00
N ARG A 126 -16.45 -11.29 -7.74
CA ARG A 126 -17.34 -12.32 -7.22
C ARG A 126 -18.75 -11.76 -7.05
N PRO A 127 -19.82 -12.56 -7.21
CA PRO A 127 -21.20 -12.11 -7.06
C PRO A 127 -21.45 -11.35 -5.74
N LYS A 128 -20.89 -11.86 -4.63
CA LYS A 128 -21.02 -11.20 -3.33
C LYS A 128 -20.33 -9.83 -3.27
N THR A 129 -19.22 -9.66 -3.98
CA THR A 129 -18.55 -8.36 -4.09
C THR A 129 -19.44 -7.37 -4.84
N VAL A 130 -20.07 -7.79 -5.94
CA VAL A 130 -21.00 -6.94 -6.70
C VAL A 130 -22.20 -6.52 -5.84
N GLU A 131 -22.78 -7.46 -5.08
CA GLU A 131 -23.87 -7.18 -4.15
C GLU A 131 -23.44 -6.18 -3.06
N ASN A 132 -22.27 -6.42 -2.43
CA ASN A 132 -21.74 -5.56 -1.38
C ASN A 132 -21.44 -4.15 -1.91
N ARG A 133 -20.83 -4.01 -3.09
CA ARG A 133 -20.59 -2.73 -3.76
C ARG A 133 -21.90 -1.97 -3.93
N THR A 134 -22.89 -2.61 -4.54
CA THR A 134 -24.23 -2.03 -4.78
C THR A 134 -24.88 -1.56 -3.48
N ARG A 135 -24.79 -2.39 -2.42
CA ARG A 135 -25.30 -2.04 -1.09
C ARG A 135 -24.58 -0.82 -0.51
N THR A 136 -23.25 -0.77 -0.61
CA THR A 136 -22.45 0.36 -0.13
C THR A 136 -22.83 1.65 -0.86
N PHE A 137 -22.90 1.63 -2.19
CA PHE A 137 -23.26 2.81 -2.99
C PHE A 137 -24.65 3.33 -2.61
N ARG A 138 -25.65 2.46 -2.50
CA ARG A 138 -27.01 2.83 -2.10
C ARG A 138 -27.07 3.39 -0.68
N LYS A 139 -26.33 2.81 0.27
CA LYS A 139 -26.30 3.29 1.66
C LYS A 139 -25.59 4.63 1.83
N LEU A 140 -24.59 4.91 1.00
CA LEU A 140 -23.84 6.16 1.05
C LEU A 140 -24.43 7.24 0.15
N GLY A 141 -25.26 6.89 -0.83
CA GLY A 141 -25.93 7.85 -1.72
C GLY A 141 -24.94 8.55 -2.65
N VAL A 142 -24.11 7.77 -3.35
CA VAL A 142 -23.02 8.28 -4.20
C VAL A 142 -23.22 7.92 -5.67
N ASP A 143 -22.72 8.79 -6.56
CA ASP A 143 -22.65 8.53 -7.99
C ASP A 143 -21.45 7.64 -8.31
N VAL A 144 -21.63 6.72 -9.26
CA VAL A 144 -20.63 5.70 -9.60
C VAL A 144 -20.49 5.57 -11.10
N ILE A 145 -19.25 5.67 -11.59
CA ILE A 145 -18.86 5.29 -12.94
C ILE A 145 -18.05 4.00 -12.88
N THR A 146 -18.52 2.97 -13.58
CA THR A 146 -17.77 1.72 -13.74
C THR A 146 -17.42 1.54 -15.21
N PHE A 147 -16.13 1.35 -15.51
CA PHE A 147 -15.65 1.00 -16.83
C PHE A 147 -15.32 -0.49 -16.90
N THR A 148 -16.00 -1.18 -17.81
CA THR A 148 -15.70 -2.57 -18.16
C THR A 148 -14.94 -2.56 -19.50
N PRO A 149 -13.64 -2.94 -19.52
CA PRO A 149 -12.84 -3.01 -20.73
C PRO A 149 -13.34 -4.14 -21.66
N ASN A 150 -13.02 -4.02 -22.94
CA ASN A 150 -13.33 -5.05 -23.93
C ASN A 150 -12.66 -6.39 -23.55
N TRP A 151 -13.46 -7.41 -23.28
CA TRP A 151 -12.97 -8.72 -22.84
C TRP A 151 -12.01 -9.40 -23.82
N GLN A 152 -12.18 -9.20 -25.13
CA GLN A 152 -11.25 -9.75 -26.14
C GLN A 152 -9.86 -9.11 -26.04
N VAL A 153 -9.79 -7.83 -25.67
CA VAL A 153 -8.52 -7.13 -25.41
C VAL A 153 -7.93 -7.60 -24.10
N VAL A 154 -8.75 -7.73 -23.04
CA VAL A 154 -8.30 -8.22 -21.73
C VAL A 154 -7.66 -9.60 -21.84
N LYS A 155 -8.27 -10.56 -22.54
CA LYS A 155 -7.68 -11.90 -22.73
C LYS A 155 -6.29 -11.85 -23.37
N LYS A 156 -6.11 -10.99 -24.39
CA LYS A 156 -4.80 -10.81 -25.04
C LYS A 156 -3.79 -10.21 -24.05
N LEU A 157 -4.18 -9.15 -23.33
CA LEU A 157 -3.31 -8.51 -22.34
C LEU A 157 -2.95 -9.45 -21.19
N MET A 158 -3.88 -10.30 -20.73
CA MET A 158 -3.60 -11.30 -19.70
C MET A 158 -2.52 -12.28 -20.13
N LEU A 159 -2.63 -12.81 -21.35
CA LEU A 159 -1.65 -13.75 -21.90
C LEU A 159 -0.28 -13.08 -22.07
N GLU A 160 -0.24 -11.90 -22.70
CA GLU A 160 0.99 -11.15 -22.91
C GLU A 160 1.67 -10.76 -21.59
N ALA A 161 0.90 -10.34 -20.59
CA ALA A 161 1.42 -9.97 -19.29
C ALA A 161 1.95 -11.20 -18.53
N LEU A 162 1.26 -12.34 -18.60
CA LEU A 162 1.75 -13.58 -18.03
C LEU A 162 3.09 -14.00 -18.66
N ILE A 163 3.19 -13.97 -20.00
CA ILE A 163 4.43 -14.34 -20.71
C ILE A 163 5.58 -13.41 -20.35
N ARG A 164 5.36 -12.09 -20.34
CA ARG A 164 6.43 -11.09 -20.17
C ARG A 164 6.80 -10.81 -18.72
N LYS A 165 5.85 -10.91 -17.80
CA LYS A 165 5.97 -10.45 -16.40
C LYS A 165 5.71 -11.55 -15.38
N GLY A 166 5.14 -12.69 -15.77
CA GLY A 166 4.66 -13.70 -14.83
C GLY A 166 3.38 -13.30 -14.09
N ASP A 167 2.74 -12.19 -14.46
CA ASP A 167 1.51 -11.67 -13.84
C ASP A 167 0.44 -11.45 -14.91
N PHE A 168 -0.64 -12.24 -14.86
CA PHE A 168 -1.75 -12.13 -15.82
C PHE A 168 -2.66 -10.90 -15.55
N CYS A 169 -2.63 -10.34 -14.34
CA CYS A 169 -3.52 -9.26 -13.92
C CYS A 169 -2.92 -7.88 -14.17
N TRP A 170 -1.88 -7.75 -15.01
CA TRP A 170 -1.29 -6.43 -15.30
C TRP A 170 -2.31 -5.43 -15.86
N HIS A 171 -3.30 -5.91 -16.62
CA HIS A 171 -4.43 -5.08 -17.08
C HIS A 171 -5.29 -4.55 -15.92
N CYS A 172 -5.42 -5.31 -14.83
CA CYS A 172 -6.06 -4.89 -13.59
C CYS A 172 -5.27 -3.75 -12.97
N HIS A 173 -3.96 -3.95 -12.74
CA HIS A 173 -3.07 -2.96 -12.13
C HIS A 173 -3.05 -1.65 -12.94
N ALA A 174 -2.82 -1.73 -14.25
CA ALA A 174 -2.83 -0.54 -15.11
C ALA A 174 -4.20 0.15 -15.13
N GLY A 175 -5.28 -0.63 -15.23
CA GLY A 175 -6.65 -0.12 -15.33
C GLY A 175 -7.12 0.61 -14.08
N VAL A 176 -6.89 0.04 -12.90
CA VAL A 176 -7.33 0.66 -11.62
C VAL A 176 -6.61 1.98 -11.34
N PHE A 177 -5.38 2.16 -11.80
CA PHE A 177 -4.66 3.42 -11.65
C PHE A 177 -4.97 4.44 -12.76
N ALA A 178 -4.99 3.99 -14.01
CA ALA A 178 -5.14 4.91 -15.15
C ALA A 178 -6.57 5.45 -15.29
N TYR A 179 -7.59 4.61 -15.06
CA TYR A 179 -8.97 5.01 -15.33
C TYR A 179 -9.48 6.12 -14.40
N PRO A 180 -9.27 6.08 -13.06
CA PRO A 180 -9.63 7.21 -12.20
C PRO A 180 -8.94 8.51 -12.59
N MET A 181 -7.68 8.47 -13.01
CA MET A 181 -6.96 9.65 -13.50
C MET A 181 -7.58 10.20 -14.79
N GLN A 182 -7.94 9.35 -15.74
CA GLN A 182 -8.63 9.77 -16.97
C GLN A 182 -9.96 10.44 -16.66
N ILE A 183 -10.73 9.90 -15.71
CA ILE A 183 -12.00 10.49 -15.28
C ILE A 183 -11.78 11.81 -14.54
N ALA A 184 -10.74 11.91 -13.70
CA ALA A 184 -10.39 13.16 -13.03
C ALA A 184 -10.12 14.29 -14.03
N VAL A 185 -9.32 14.01 -15.07
CA VAL A 185 -9.02 14.98 -16.13
C VAL A 185 -10.30 15.31 -16.92
N LYS A 186 -11.08 14.30 -17.31
CA LYS A 186 -12.28 14.49 -18.14
C LYS A 186 -13.39 15.31 -17.45
N PHE A 187 -13.54 15.15 -16.14
CA PHE A 187 -14.54 15.87 -15.34
C PHE A 187 -13.95 17.07 -14.58
N GLU A 188 -12.66 17.38 -14.81
CA GLU A 188 -11.94 18.47 -14.15
C GLU A 188 -12.03 18.40 -12.61
N ILE A 189 -11.95 17.19 -12.05
CA ILE A 189 -12.00 16.94 -10.61
C ILE A 189 -10.56 16.91 -10.07
N PRO A 190 -10.12 17.91 -9.28
CA PRO A 190 -8.71 18.12 -8.95
C PRO A 190 -8.17 17.19 -7.86
N LEU A 191 -9.05 16.56 -7.06
CA LEU A 191 -8.66 15.73 -5.93
C LEU A 191 -9.02 14.26 -6.17
N LEU A 192 -8.02 13.39 -6.11
CA LEU A 192 -8.18 11.94 -6.07
C LEU A 192 -7.74 11.41 -4.71
N ILE A 193 -8.54 10.54 -4.12
CA ILE A 193 -8.27 9.92 -2.82
C ILE A 193 -8.13 8.42 -3.03
N TRP A 194 -6.89 7.93 -2.99
CA TRP A 194 -6.53 6.52 -3.17
C TRP A 194 -6.73 5.69 -1.90
#